data_AF-A0A1I0CQY6-F1
#
_entry.id   AF-A0A1I0CQY6-F1
#
_cell.length_a   1.000
_cell.length_b   1.000
_cell.length_c   1.000
_cell.angle_alpha   90.00
_cell.angle_beta   90.00
_cell.angle_gamma   90.00
#
_symmetry.space_group_name_H-M   'P 1'
#
loop_
_entity.id
_entity.type
_entity.pdbx_description
1 polymer ?
#
loop_
_entity_poly.entity_id
_entity_poly.type
_entity_poly.pdbx_seq_one_letter_code
_entity_poly.pdbx_strand_id
1 'polypeptide(L)'
;MLSIRMSALPLCLALLGYAGNSFASPEDEKQQGLVVLVAMEQVCNNANPGMKSDVENAMASDSTIDGATKAEVRKTKSDPAYKFKVSSMADNLMHSPMGAYVAKDMCKNYGSK
;
A
#
# COMPACT_ATOMS: atom_id res chain seq x y z
N MET A 1 39.39 -5.02 -57.96
CA MET A 1 38.60 -5.81 -56.99
C MET A 1 38.53 -5.04 -55.68
N LEU A 2 37.36 -4.53 -55.30
CA LEU A 2 36.89 -4.57 -53.91
C LEU A 2 35.40 -4.18 -53.90
N SER A 3 34.54 -5.17 -53.68
CA SER A 3 33.13 -4.99 -53.34
C SER A 3 33.03 -4.35 -51.97
N ILE A 4 32.24 -3.29 -51.82
CA ILE A 4 31.71 -2.90 -50.51
C ILE A 4 30.20 -3.07 -50.59
N ARG A 5 29.76 -4.22 -50.06
CA ARG A 5 28.35 -4.59 -49.91
C ARG A 5 27.74 -3.85 -48.72
N MET A 6 26.44 -3.61 -48.86
CA MET A 6 25.44 -3.28 -47.85
C MET A 6 25.76 -3.84 -46.45
N SER A 7 25.61 -2.99 -45.44
CA SER A 7 25.34 -3.44 -44.06
C SER A 7 24.18 -2.62 -43.53
N ALA A 8 23.05 -3.33 -43.43
CA ALA A 8 21.75 -2.86 -43.00
C ALA A 8 21.77 -2.29 -41.57
N LEU A 9 20.87 -1.34 -41.33
CA LEU A 9 20.63 -0.74 -40.02
C LEU A 9 20.33 -1.83 -38.96
N PRO A 10 20.87 -1.72 -37.74
CA PRO A 10 20.67 -2.72 -36.72
C PRO A 10 19.22 -2.73 -36.23
N LEU A 11 18.60 -3.88 -36.49
CA LEU A 11 17.29 -4.33 -36.08
C LEU A 11 17.32 -4.68 -34.58
N CYS A 12 17.15 -3.71 -33.69
CA CYS A 12 17.06 -3.96 -32.24
C CYS A 12 15.94 -3.14 -31.59
N LEU A 13 14.68 -3.45 -31.93
CA LEU A 13 13.50 -2.90 -31.24
C LEU A 13 12.49 -4.01 -30.87
N ALA A 14 12.98 -5.23 -30.62
CA ALA A 14 12.16 -6.38 -30.24
C ALA A 14 12.55 -7.01 -28.89
N LEU A 15 13.00 -6.18 -27.94
CA LEU A 15 13.23 -6.59 -26.55
C LEU A 15 12.43 -5.76 -25.54
N LEU A 16 11.18 -5.40 -25.88
CA LEU A 16 10.16 -5.10 -24.87
C LEU A 16 9.54 -6.44 -24.42
N GLY A 17 10.38 -7.28 -23.83
CA GLY A 17 9.94 -8.39 -23.03
C GLY A 17 9.43 -7.86 -21.68
N TYR A 18 8.30 -8.40 -21.26
CA TYR A 18 7.76 -8.29 -19.90
C TYR A 18 7.02 -7.00 -19.51
N ALA A 19 5.93 -6.69 -20.22
CA ALA A 19 4.77 -6.12 -19.54
C ALA A 19 4.02 -7.27 -18.84
N GLY A 20 4.53 -7.68 -17.67
CA GLY A 20 3.77 -8.52 -16.77
C GLY A 20 2.58 -7.71 -16.26
N ASN A 21 1.44 -7.80 -16.95
CA ASN A 21 0.16 -7.39 -16.39
C ASN A 21 -0.17 -8.38 -15.26
N SER A 22 0.39 -8.16 -14.07
CA SER A 22 -0.21 -8.73 -12.87
C SER A 22 -1.53 -8.02 -12.68
N PHE A 23 -2.60 -8.62 -13.21
CA PHE A 23 -3.93 -8.36 -12.69
C PHE A 23 -3.85 -8.76 -11.22
N ALA A 24 -3.77 -7.78 -10.32
CA ALA A 24 -3.87 -8.04 -8.89
C ALA A 24 -5.15 -8.84 -8.69
N SER A 25 -5.05 -10.01 -8.05
CA SER A 25 -6.25 -10.79 -7.80
C SER A 25 -7.15 -10.00 -6.83
N PRO A 26 -8.48 -10.17 -6.85
CA PRO A 26 -9.36 -9.54 -5.87
C PRO A 26 -8.97 -9.84 -4.42
N GLU A 27 -8.33 -10.98 -4.18
CA GLU A 27 -7.77 -11.37 -2.88
C GLU A 27 -6.55 -10.53 -2.50
N ASP A 28 -5.66 -10.24 -3.45
CA ASP A 28 -4.52 -9.35 -3.25
C ASP A 28 -4.96 -7.92 -2.96
N GLU A 29 -5.97 -7.42 -3.67
CA GLU A 29 -6.55 -6.09 -3.46
C GLU A 29 -7.20 -5.99 -2.07
N LYS A 30 -7.98 -6.99 -1.68
CA LYS A 30 -8.59 -7.06 -0.34
C LYS A 30 -7.51 -7.05 0.73
N GLN A 31 -6.50 -7.92 0.61
CA GLN A 31 -5.42 -8.00 1.59
C GLN A 31 -4.62 -6.69 1.64
N GLN A 32 -4.39 -6.05 0.50
CA GLN A 32 -3.73 -4.75 0.45
C GLN A 32 -4.53 -3.68 1.19
N GLY A 33 -5.86 -3.67 1.04
CA GLY A 33 -6.75 -2.78 1.79
C GLY A 33 -6.63 -2.97 3.30
N LEU A 34 -6.61 -4.21 3.79
CA LEU A 34 -6.41 -4.52 5.21
C LEU A 34 -5.06 -4.00 5.73
N VAL A 35 -3.99 -4.23 4.95
CA VAL A 35 -2.64 -3.76 5.30
C VAL A 35 -2.60 -2.23 5.33
N VAL A 36 -3.23 -1.55 4.38
CA VAL A 36 -3.33 -0.08 4.37
C VAL A 36 -4.03 0.42 5.62
N LEU A 37 -5.16 -0.19 6.00
CA LEU A 37 -5.92 0.22 7.18
C LEU A 37 -5.08 0.11 8.47
N VAL A 38 -4.27 -0.95 8.62
CA VAL A 38 -3.34 -1.09 9.75
C VAL A 38 -2.15 -0.14 9.63
N ALA A 39 -1.61 0.06 8.42
CA ALA A 39 -0.46 0.94 8.19
C ALA A 39 -0.77 2.39 8.53
N MET A 40 -2.01 2.83 8.31
CA MET A 40 -2.49 4.16 8.68
C MET A 40 -2.33 4.46 10.17
N GLU A 41 -2.43 3.45 11.04
CA GLU A 41 -2.15 3.63 12.47
C GLU A 41 -0.72 4.15 12.71
N GLN A 42 0.27 3.57 12.01
CA GLN A 42 1.67 3.99 12.12
C GLN A 42 1.87 5.37 11.50
N VAL A 43 1.25 5.63 10.34
CA VAL A 43 1.32 6.95 9.68
C VAL A 43 0.80 8.04 10.61
N CYS A 44 -0.34 7.80 11.27
CA CYS A 44 -0.95 8.77 12.17
C CYS A 44 -0.16 8.98 13.45
N ASN A 45 0.39 7.91 14.04
CA ASN A 45 1.27 8.04 15.20
C ASN A 45 2.58 8.77 14.87
N ASN A 46 3.13 8.58 13.65
CA ASN A 46 4.32 9.29 13.19
C ASN A 46 4.02 10.77 12.91
N ALA A 47 2.89 11.07 12.29
CA ALA A 47 2.47 12.44 11.98
C ALA A 47 2.06 13.24 13.22
N ASN A 48 1.51 12.58 14.25
CA ASN A 48 1.10 13.21 15.49
C ASN A 48 1.56 12.37 16.72
N PRO A 49 2.82 12.53 17.16
CA PRO A 49 3.35 11.85 18.33
C PRO A 49 2.57 12.24 19.59
N GLY A 50 1.68 11.35 20.04
CA GLY A 50 0.79 11.58 21.18
C GLY A 50 -0.69 11.27 20.92
N MET A 51 -1.08 11.12 19.65
CA MET A 51 -2.45 10.80 19.25
C MET A 51 -2.92 9.42 19.75
N LYS A 52 -1.97 8.50 19.99
CA LYS A 52 -2.23 7.08 20.33
C LYS A 52 -3.27 6.47 19.38
N SER A 53 -2.99 6.62 18.08
CA SER A 53 -3.85 6.12 17.02
C SER A 53 -4.04 4.61 17.13
N ASP A 54 -5.27 4.16 16.88
CA ASP A 54 -5.64 2.75 16.82
C ASP A 54 -6.61 2.52 15.65
N VAL A 55 -6.31 1.53 14.81
CA VAL A 55 -7.19 1.08 13.73
C VAL A 55 -8.58 0.65 14.22
N GLU A 56 -8.70 0.16 15.46
CA GLU A 56 -9.99 -0.20 16.05
C GLU A 56 -10.92 1.01 16.21
N ASN A 57 -10.37 2.20 16.49
CA ASN A 57 -11.16 3.44 16.59
C ASN A 57 -11.75 3.80 15.22
N ALA A 58 -10.94 3.65 14.16
CA ALA A 58 -11.37 3.91 12.79
C ALA A 58 -12.50 2.95 12.38
N MET A 59 -12.33 1.65 12.65
CA MET A 59 -13.34 0.63 12.38
C MET A 59 -14.60 0.76 13.24
N ALA A 60 -14.50 1.36 14.43
CA ALA A 60 -15.66 1.66 15.28
C ALA A 60 -16.44 2.89 14.77
N SER A 61 -15.78 3.79 14.03
CA SER A 61 -16.43 4.94 13.39
C SER A 61 -17.10 4.61 12.06
N ASP A 62 -16.69 3.52 11.40
CA ASP A 62 -17.20 3.12 10.10
C ASP A 62 -18.19 1.96 10.18
N SER A 63 -19.46 2.26 9.94
CA SER A 63 -20.55 1.27 9.92
C SER A 63 -20.56 0.36 8.69
N THR A 64 -19.77 0.67 7.67
CA THR A 64 -19.70 -0.10 6.42
C THR A 64 -18.77 -1.32 6.55
N ILE A 65 -17.90 -1.34 7.56
CA ILE A 65 -16.97 -2.44 7.82
C ILE A 65 -17.68 -3.53 8.61
N ASP A 66 -17.87 -4.68 7.98
CA ASP A 66 -18.50 -5.85 8.59
C ASP A 66 -17.59 -6.55 9.62
N GLY A 67 -18.18 -7.48 10.39
CA GLY A 67 -17.47 -8.19 11.46
C GLY A 67 -16.33 -9.11 11.00
N ALA A 68 -16.45 -9.73 9.82
CA ALA A 68 -15.40 -10.57 9.27
C ALA A 68 -14.20 -9.72 8.85
N THR A 69 -14.44 -8.60 8.19
CA THR A 69 -13.39 -7.63 7.84
C THR A 69 -12.68 -7.11 9.10
N LYS A 70 -13.42 -6.76 10.17
CA LYS A 70 -12.82 -6.37 11.47
C LYS A 70 -11.90 -7.46 12.04
N ALA A 71 -12.31 -8.72 11.96
CA ALA A 71 -11.50 -9.84 12.42
C ALA A 71 -10.21 -10.01 11.59
N GLU A 72 -10.29 -9.82 10.27
CA GLU A 72 -9.12 -9.88 9.39
C GLU A 72 -8.15 -8.71 9.62
N VAL A 73 -8.64 -7.51 9.90
CA VAL A 73 -7.81 -6.37 10.31
C VAL A 73 -7.08 -6.68 11.62
N ARG A 74 -7.79 -7.22 12.62
CA ARG A 74 -7.18 -7.64 13.90
C ARG A 74 -6.11 -8.71 13.70
N LYS A 75 -6.38 -9.68 12.83
CA LYS A 75 -5.38 -10.70 12.46
C LYS A 75 -4.16 -10.03 11.80
N THR A 76 -4.37 -9.14 10.84
CA THR A 76 -3.30 -8.42 10.15
C THR A 76 -2.45 -7.56 11.09
N LYS A 77 -3.09 -6.91 12.08
CA LYS A 77 -2.41 -6.10 13.11
C LYS A 77 -1.58 -6.93 14.08
N SER A 78 -2.07 -8.12 14.47
CA SER A 78 -1.43 -8.95 15.49
C SER A 78 -0.44 -9.99 14.95
N ASP A 79 -0.61 -10.43 13.69
CA ASP A 79 0.21 -11.47 13.08
C ASP A 79 1.58 -10.91 12.61
N PRO A 80 2.71 -11.40 13.15
CA PRO A 80 4.04 -10.94 12.78
C PRO A 80 4.37 -11.06 11.30
N ALA A 81 3.72 -11.98 10.56
CA ALA A 81 3.94 -12.17 9.13
C ALA A 81 3.63 -10.89 8.31
N TYR A 82 2.73 -10.04 8.81
CA TYR A 82 2.35 -8.79 8.15
C TYR A 82 3.16 -7.58 8.58
N LYS A 83 3.97 -7.67 9.64
CA LYS A 83 4.70 -6.53 10.24
C LYS A 83 5.53 -5.76 9.21
N PHE A 84 6.27 -6.48 8.35
CA PHE A 84 7.08 -5.85 7.30
C PHE A 84 6.20 -5.17 6.25
N LYS A 85 5.14 -5.83 5.78
CA LYS A 85 4.24 -5.30 4.75
C LYS A 85 3.52 -4.05 5.24
N VAL A 86 3.05 -4.05 6.51
CA VAL A 86 2.44 -2.89 7.17
C VAL A 86 3.44 -1.73 7.29
N SER A 87 4.65 -1.99 7.78
CA SER A 87 5.66 -0.93 7.93
C SER A 87 6.09 -0.34 6.59
N SER A 88 6.30 -1.18 5.57
CA SER A 88 6.63 -0.71 4.21
C SER A 88 5.47 0.10 3.61
N MET A 89 4.23 -0.32 3.81
CA MET A 89 3.06 0.44 3.37
C MET A 89 2.97 1.79 4.07
N ALA A 90 3.20 1.85 5.39
CA ALA A 90 3.20 3.10 6.14
C ALA A 90 4.27 4.06 5.63
N ASP A 91 5.48 3.56 5.38
CA ASP A 91 6.57 4.35 4.80
C ASP A 91 6.21 4.90 3.41
N ASN A 92 5.69 4.04 2.54
CA ASN A 92 5.22 4.43 1.21
C ASN A 92 4.13 5.51 1.27
N LEU A 93 3.18 5.39 2.20
CA LEU A 93 2.11 6.37 2.39
C LEU A 93 2.64 7.73 2.84
N MET A 94 3.59 7.75 3.81
CA MET A 94 4.20 8.99 4.28
C MET A 94 5.01 9.71 3.19
N HIS A 95 5.73 8.95 2.36
CA HIS A 95 6.54 9.49 1.27
C HIS A 95 5.75 9.72 -0.03
N SER A 96 4.48 9.33 -0.08
CA SER A 96 3.61 9.62 -1.21
C SER A 96 3.13 11.08 -1.19
N PRO A 97 2.73 11.66 -2.34
CA PRO A 97 2.05 12.95 -2.40
C PRO A 97 0.77 13.03 -1.54
N MET A 98 0.20 11.87 -1.16
CA MET A 98 -0.98 11.77 -0.31
C MET A 98 -0.66 11.80 1.19
N GLY A 99 0.62 11.67 1.59
CA GLY A 99 1.02 11.56 3.00
C GLY A 99 0.53 12.73 3.86
N ALA A 100 0.61 13.96 3.34
CA ALA A 100 0.11 15.16 4.03
C ALA A 100 -1.42 15.17 4.19
N TYR A 101 -2.16 14.65 3.21
CA TYR A 101 -3.62 14.54 3.26
C TYR A 101 -4.07 13.48 4.27
N VAL A 102 -3.44 12.31 4.19
CA VAL A 102 -3.62 11.18 5.12
C VAL A 102 -3.44 11.63 6.56
N ALA A 103 -2.37 12.38 6.86
CA ALA A 103 -2.08 12.88 8.20
C ALA A 103 -3.15 13.84 8.75
N LYS A 104 -3.77 14.66 7.89
CA LYS A 104 -4.63 15.76 8.32
C LYS A 104 -6.09 15.35 8.54
N ASP A 105 -6.65 14.55 7.63
CA ASP A 105 -8.09 14.22 7.66
C ASP A 105 -8.38 12.80 8.10
N MET A 106 -7.59 11.81 7.66
CA MET A 106 -7.88 10.41 7.99
C MET A 106 -7.52 10.07 9.43
N CYS A 107 -6.43 10.64 9.96
CA CYS A 107 -5.95 10.32 11.31
C CYS A 107 -6.92 10.67 12.43
N LYS A 108 -7.87 11.59 12.20
CA LYS A 108 -8.92 11.92 13.18
C LYS A 108 -9.75 10.70 13.57
N ASN A 109 -10.00 9.78 12.64
CA ASN A 109 -10.79 8.58 12.91
C ASN A 109 -10.00 7.52 13.69
N TYR A 110 -8.67 7.61 13.71
CA TYR A 110 -7.80 6.67 14.43
C TYR A 110 -7.51 7.10 15.87
N GLY A 111 -7.61 8.39 16.17
CA GLY A 111 -7.41 8.90 17.54
C GLY A 111 -8.45 8.35 18.53
N SER A 112 -8.11 8.37 19.82
CA SER A 112 -9.07 8.09 20.89
C SER A 112 -10.23 9.10 20.85
N LYS A 113 -11.46 8.62 20.93
CA LYS A 113 -12.65 9.47 21.08
C LYS A 113 -12.75 10.06 22.49
#